data_AF-A0A0Q3N5A7-F1
#
_entry.id   AF-A0A0Q3N5A7-F1
#
_cell.length_a   1.000
_cell.length_b   1.000
_cell.length_c   1.000
_cell.angle_alpha   90.00
_cell.angle_beta   90.00
_cell.angle_gamma   90.00
#
_symmetry.space_group_name_H-M   'P 1'
#
loop_
_entity.id
_entity.type
_entity.pdbx_description
1 polymer ?
#
loop_
_entity_poly.entity_id
_entity_poly.type
_entity_poly.pdbx_seq_one_letter_code
_entity_poly.pdbx_strand_id
1 'polypeptide(L)'
;MLAHKFVEQSAEAYQYAQQNKKQSWWSFGWTGSSKDEEDSKSFTDEDWERLNRIIGYKENTEYIPDQQDMKLMQFYFEIRMKHNASKLTIDDSECLADLSCQDFSCNLKMYPEAKIFDLKLGSYRLLSPYGLLAESADVVDSFVGIFSYKPFDEQLDWSLTAKASPCYITYLKDSIDQIVGFFKSSPTISQNLALETAAAVQMTLDEVKRTAQQQMTRVLKDQSRFSLNMDIAAPKITVPTKFRPDDVHETKLLLDLGNLVLRTE
;
A
#
# COMPACT_ATOMS: atom_id res chain seq x y z
N MET A 1 43.65 28.96 7.10
CA MET A 1 43.72 29.15 5.64
C MET A 1 43.96 27.82 4.93
N LEU A 2 42.93 26.96 4.86
CA LEU A 2 42.98 25.66 4.16
C LEU A 2 41.85 25.53 3.12
N ALA A 3 40.96 26.51 3.03
CA ALA A 3 39.85 26.53 2.07
C ALA A 3 40.27 27.00 0.66
N HIS A 4 41.40 27.69 0.50
CA HIS A 4 41.84 28.18 -0.81
C HIS A 4 42.67 27.18 -1.62
N LYS A 5 43.28 26.17 -0.99
CA LYS A 5 44.14 25.20 -1.69
C LYS A 5 43.36 24.06 -2.36
N PHE A 6 42.11 23.83 -1.96
CA PHE A 6 41.21 22.85 -2.59
C PHE A 6 40.45 23.40 -3.80
N VAL A 7 40.36 24.73 -3.94
CA VAL A 7 39.64 25.36 -5.05
C VAL A 7 40.48 25.36 -6.34
N GLU A 8 41.81 25.53 -6.26
CA GLU A 8 42.68 25.51 -7.44
C GLU A 8 42.84 24.10 -8.04
N GLN A 9 42.95 23.05 -7.21
CA GLN A 9 43.00 21.67 -7.72
C GLN A 9 41.68 21.22 -8.38
N SER A 10 40.55 21.82 -7.97
CA SER A 10 39.27 21.56 -8.62
C SER A 10 39.17 22.24 -10.00
N ALA A 11 39.72 23.45 -10.16
CA ALA A 11 39.64 24.20 -11.41
C ALA A 11 40.44 23.54 -12.56
N GLU A 12 41.59 22.93 -12.25
CA GLU A 12 42.37 22.17 -13.25
C GLU A 12 41.71 20.83 -13.64
N ALA A 13 41.03 20.16 -12.69
CA ALA A 13 40.27 18.94 -12.97
C ALA A 13 38.98 19.19 -13.79
N TYR A 14 38.37 20.37 -13.65
CA TYR A 14 37.20 20.76 -14.45
C TYR A 14 37.53 21.03 -15.93
N GLN A 15 38.75 21.44 -16.26
CA GLN A 15 39.16 21.67 -17.65
C GLN A 15 39.46 20.37 -18.41
N TYR A 16 39.98 19.33 -17.75
CA TYR A 16 40.15 18.01 -18.37
C TYR A 16 38.82 17.23 -18.50
N ALA A 17 37.86 17.45 -17.60
CA ALA A 17 36.53 16.82 -17.66
C ALA A 17 35.60 17.40 -18.75
N GLN A 18 35.90 18.59 -19.29
CA GLN A 18 35.11 19.20 -20.37
C GLN A 18 35.47 18.74 -21.78
N GLN A 19 36.57 18.00 -21.98
CA GLN A 19 36.93 17.43 -23.28
C GLN A 19 36.29 16.05 -23.56
N ASN A 20 35.79 15.35 -22.56
CA ASN A 20 35.05 14.09 -22.73
C ASN A 20 33.55 14.28 -22.49
N LYS A 21 32.95 15.21 -23.24
CA LYS A 21 31.50 15.26 -23.41
C LYS A 21 31.07 14.19 -24.42
N LYS A 22 30.41 13.16 -23.91
CA LYS A 22 29.10 12.65 -24.37
C LYS A 22 28.90 11.28 -23.75
N GLN A 23 28.16 11.19 -22.64
CA GLN A 23 26.97 10.34 -22.48
C GLN A 23 26.24 10.79 -21.22
N SER A 24 25.09 11.43 -21.44
CA SER A 24 24.13 11.87 -20.42
C SER A 24 23.33 10.67 -19.92
N TRP A 25 23.21 10.49 -18.61
CA TRP A 25 22.52 9.33 -18.03
C TRP A 25 21.05 9.59 -17.68
N TRP A 26 20.43 10.71 -18.06
CA TRP A 26 18.97 10.87 -17.98
C TRP A 26 18.45 11.85 -19.03
N SER A 27 17.55 11.40 -19.91
CA SER A 27 16.54 12.25 -20.55
C SER A 27 15.39 11.39 -21.07
N PHE A 28 14.35 11.29 -20.25
CA PHE A 28 13.01 10.92 -20.67
C PHE A 28 12.41 12.12 -21.40
N GLY A 29 11.97 11.97 -22.66
CA GLY A 29 11.36 13.07 -23.42
C GLY A 29 11.05 12.69 -24.86
N TRP A 30 9.79 12.29 -25.11
CA TRP A 30 9.22 12.24 -26.45
C TRP A 30 8.91 13.66 -26.93
N THR A 31 9.56 14.09 -28.02
CA THR A 31 9.03 15.07 -28.98
C THR A 31 9.70 14.80 -30.33
N GLY A 32 8.88 14.57 -31.35
CA GLY A 32 9.34 14.23 -32.71
C GLY A 32 9.65 15.45 -33.58
N SER A 33 10.45 15.23 -34.62
CA SER A 33 10.10 15.54 -36.01
C SER A 33 11.30 15.29 -36.94
N SER A 34 10.97 14.66 -38.08
CA SER A 34 11.60 14.72 -39.40
C SER A 34 12.98 14.11 -39.65
N LYS A 35 12.89 12.98 -40.36
CA LYS A 35 13.60 12.60 -41.60
C LYS A 35 15.01 12.01 -41.54
N ASP A 36 14.98 10.73 -41.93
CA ASP A 36 15.82 10.03 -42.89
C ASP A 36 17.06 9.26 -42.38
N GLU A 37 17.00 7.99 -42.78
CA GLU A 37 18.04 6.98 -42.98
C GLU A 37 18.38 5.99 -41.84
N GLU A 38 18.06 4.74 -42.17
CA GLU A 38 18.51 3.47 -41.60
C GLU A 38 19.92 3.51 -41.02
N ASP A 39 20.00 3.21 -39.72
CA ASP A 39 21.04 2.31 -39.21
C ASP A 39 20.57 1.80 -37.84
N SER A 40 19.88 0.66 -37.84
CA SER A 40 19.66 -0.10 -36.62
C SER A 40 21.03 -0.62 -36.15
N LYS A 41 21.67 0.12 -35.23
CA LYS A 41 22.82 -0.38 -34.46
C LYS A 41 22.38 -1.60 -33.66
N SER A 42 22.44 -2.76 -34.29
CA SER A 42 22.34 -4.05 -33.62
C SER A 42 23.66 -4.30 -32.90
N PHE A 43 23.58 -4.75 -31.65
CA PHE A 43 24.75 -5.16 -30.90
C PHE A 43 25.38 -6.36 -31.60
N THR A 44 26.71 -6.33 -31.78
CA THR A 44 27.46 -7.46 -32.32
C THR A 44 27.62 -8.54 -31.25
N ASP A 45 27.93 -9.77 -31.64
CA ASP A 45 28.10 -10.89 -30.70
C ASP A 45 29.20 -10.59 -29.65
N GLU A 46 30.24 -9.85 -30.02
CA GLU A 46 31.29 -9.39 -29.10
C GLU A 46 30.77 -8.37 -28.08
N ASP A 47 29.83 -7.50 -28.48
CA ASP A 47 29.21 -6.55 -27.56
C ASP A 47 28.29 -7.28 -26.57
N TRP A 48 27.59 -8.32 -27.03
CA TRP A 48 26.79 -9.19 -26.17
C TRP A 48 27.63 -9.95 -25.15
N GLU A 49 28.79 -10.50 -25.56
CA GLU A 49 29.71 -11.15 -24.63
C GLU A 49 30.28 -10.18 -23.58
N ARG A 50 30.61 -8.96 -23.99
CA ARG A 50 31.05 -7.92 -23.06
C ARG A 50 29.94 -7.53 -22.09
N LEU A 51 28.71 -7.36 -22.58
CA LEU A 51 27.55 -7.06 -21.75
C LEU A 51 27.31 -8.17 -20.72
N ASN A 52 27.32 -9.43 -21.16
CA ASN A 52 27.16 -10.61 -20.30
C ASN A 52 28.23 -10.68 -19.21
N ARG A 53 29.48 -10.34 -19.55
CA ARG A 53 30.58 -10.27 -18.58
C ARG A 53 30.40 -9.15 -17.56
N ILE A 54 29.90 -8.00 -17.98
CA ILE A 54 29.68 -6.83 -17.10
C ILE A 54 28.52 -7.09 -16.13
N ILE A 55 27.43 -7.71 -16.60
CA ILE A 55 26.24 -7.99 -15.78
C ILE A 55 26.34 -9.33 -15.02
N GLY A 56 27.42 -10.08 -15.21
CA GLY A 56 27.64 -11.37 -14.57
C GLY A 56 26.71 -12.49 -15.08
N TYR A 57 26.12 -12.33 -16.26
CA TYR A 57 25.26 -13.32 -16.88
C TYR A 57 26.10 -14.52 -17.34
N LYS A 58 25.79 -15.71 -16.82
CA LYS A 58 26.35 -16.99 -17.27
C LYS A 58 25.21 -17.79 -17.88
N GLU A 59 25.41 -18.23 -19.12
CA GLU A 59 24.44 -19.07 -19.83
C GLU A 59 24.30 -20.41 -19.10
N ASN A 60 23.08 -20.66 -18.61
CA ASN A 60 22.58 -21.83 -17.89
C ASN A 60 23.61 -22.86 -17.38
N THR A 61 23.99 -22.69 -16.11
CA THR A 61 23.98 -23.87 -15.23
C THR A 61 22.58 -23.92 -14.65
N GLU A 62 21.79 -24.93 -15.04
CA GLU A 62 20.49 -25.20 -14.39
C GLU A 62 20.76 -25.51 -12.92
N TYR A 63 20.74 -24.47 -12.09
CA TYR A 63 20.72 -24.62 -10.66
C TYR A 63 19.32 -25.13 -10.32
N ILE A 64 19.19 -26.44 -10.18
CA ILE A 64 18.01 -27.05 -9.56
C ILE A 64 18.22 -26.84 -8.05
N PRO A 65 17.48 -25.91 -7.41
CA PRO A 65 17.64 -25.67 -5.99
C PRO A 65 17.20 -26.93 -5.24
N ASP A 66 17.98 -27.40 -4.27
CA ASP A 66 17.52 -28.46 -3.37
C ASP A 66 16.27 -27.97 -2.62
N GLN A 67 15.41 -28.88 -2.13
CA GLN A 67 14.23 -28.49 -1.31
C GLN A 67 14.61 -27.62 -0.10
N GLN A 68 15.84 -27.72 0.39
CA GLN A 68 16.40 -26.87 1.44
C GLN A 68 16.68 -25.44 0.96
N ASP A 69 17.14 -25.25 -0.28
CA ASP A 69 17.35 -23.94 -0.89
C ASP A 69 16.05 -23.21 -1.18
N MET A 70 14.98 -23.96 -1.48
CA MET A 70 13.64 -23.37 -1.69
C MET A 70 13.03 -22.79 -0.41
N LYS A 71 13.49 -23.22 0.77
CA LYS A 71 13.07 -22.66 2.07
C LYS A 71 14.06 -21.62 2.62
N LEU A 72 15.15 -21.33 1.91
CA LEU A 72 16.11 -20.31 2.30
C LEU A 72 15.53 -18.91 2.00
N MET A 73 15.29 -18.15 3.07
CA MET A 73 14.66 -16.84 2.97
C MET A 73 15.61 -15.87 2.29
N GLN A 74 15.21 -15.31 1.15
CA GLN A 74 16.01 -14.38 0.35
C GLN A 74 15.93 -12.95 0.89
N PHE A 75 14.76 -12.57 1.41
CA PHE A 75 14.52 -11.21 1.88
C PHE A 75 13.58 -11.19 3.08
N TYR A 76 13.94 -10.39 4.08
CA TYR A 76 13.10 -10.04 5.22
C TYR A 76 12.92 -8.53 5.28
N PHE A 77 11.68 -8.11 5.47
CA PHE A 77 11.38 -6.75 5.86
C PHE A 77 10.31 -6.77 6.94
N GLU A 78 10.52 -5.96 7.98
CA GLU A 78 9.57 -5.83 9.06
C GLU A 78 9.53 -4.39 9.57
N ILE A 79 8.32 -3.87 9.68
CA ILE A 79 8.00 -2.62 10.35
C ILE A 79 7.24 -2.97 11.61
N ARG A 80 7.71 -2.49 12.78
CA ARG A 80 6.96 -2.55 14.04
C ARG A 80 6.83 -1.15 14.61
N MET A 81 5.61 -0.75 14.90
CA MET A 81 5.30 0.48 15.63
C MET A 81 4.49 0.11 16.86
N LYS A 82 5.07 0.27 18.04
CA LYS A 82 4.35 0.06 19.31
C LYS A 82 3.18 1.03 19.44
N HIS A 83 3.41 2.28 19.04
CA HIS A 83 2.41 3.33 19.03
C HIS A 83 2.57 4.17 17.77
N ASN A 84 1.46 4.46 17.10
CA ASN A 84 1.39 5.41 16.00
C ASN A 84 0.21 6.35 16.26
N ALA A 85 0.40 7.65 16.02
CA ALA A 85 -0.67 8.63 16.11
C ALA A 85 -0.56 9.62 14.95
N SER A 86 -1.71 10.01 14.39
CA SER A 86 -1.83 10.94 13.27
C SER A 86 -3.01 11.87 13.53
N LYS A 87 -2.84 13.17 13.25
CA LYS A 87 -3.87 14.18 13.48
C LYS A 87 -4.30 14.83 12.16
N LEU A 88 -5.58 15.12 12.07
CA LEU A 88 -6.19 15.93 11.03
C LEU A 88 -6.41 17.34 11.59
N THR A 89 -5.81 18.35 10.96
CA THR A 89 -5.85 19.75 11.43
C THR A 89 -6.20 20.71 10.30
N ILE A 90 -6.98 21.76 10.60
CA ILE A 90 -7.19 22.92 9.73
C ILE A 90 -6.23 24.03 10.17
N ASP A 91 -5.54 24.64 9.20
CA ASP A 91 -4.69 25.84 9.37
C ASP A 91 -3.78 25.76 10.62
N ASP A 92 -3.17 24.58 10.83
CA ASP A 92 -2.25 24.24 11.92
C ASP A 92 -2.75 24.51 13.36
N SER A 93 -4.05 24.75 13.57
CA SER A 93 -4.58 25.20 14.87
C SER A 93 -5.85 24.48 15.34
N GLU A 94 -6.73 24.06 14.43
CA GLU A 94 -7.96 23.35 14.80
C GLU A 94 -7.84 21.86 14.47
N CYS A 95 -7.77 21.02 15.51
CA CYS A 95 -7.73 19.56 15.34
C CYS A 95 -9.15 19.03 15.09
N LEU A 96 -9.36 18.37 13.95
CA LEU A 96 -10.63 17.76 13.57
C LEU A 96 -10.74 16.33 14.08
N ALA A 97 -9.63 15.59 13.97
CA ALA A 97 -9.57 14.20 14.39
C ALA A 97 -8.15 13.77 14.78
N ASP A 98 -8.05 12.83 15.71
CA ASP A 98 -6.82 12.16 16.12
C ASP A 98 -7.01 10.65 15.98
N LEU A 99 -6.21 10.02 15.12
CA LEU A 99 -6.13 8.58 14.96
C LEU A 99 -4.92 8.07 15.74
N SER A 100 -5.16 7.16 16.67
CA SER A 100 -4.12 6.47 17.42
C SER A 100 -4.22 4.96 17.19
N CYS A 101 -3.09 4.31 17.05
CA CYS A 101 -2.94 2.88 16.81
C CYS A 101 -1.89 2.31 17.77
N GLN A 102 -2.13 1.09 18.27
CA GLN A 102 -1.20 0.33 19.09
C GLN A 102 -0.80 -0.96 18.39
N ASP A 103 0.45 -1.35 18.59
CA ASP A 103 1.02 -2.62 18.14
C ASP A 103 0.73 -2.91 16.66
N PHE A 104 1.15 -1.97 15.80
CA PHE A 104 1.17 -2.19 14.37
C PHE A 104 2.42 -2.98 13.99
N SER A 105 2.25 -4.07 13.25
CA SER A 105 3.34 -4.80 12.64
C SER A 105 3.01 -5.17 11.21
N CYS A 106 3.95 -4.95 10.31
CA CYS A 106 3.90 -5.39 8.92
C CYS A 106 5.17 -6.17 8.63
N ASN A 107 5.05 -7.38 8.09
CA ASN A 107 6.20 -8.16 7.68
C ASN A 107 6.04 -8.67 6.24
N LEU A 108 7.16 -8.74 5.54
CA LEU A 108 7.29 -9.31 4.21
C LEU A 108 8.46 -10.29 4.24
N LYS A 109 8.17 -11.55 3.93
CA LYS A 109 9.16 -12.62 3.76
C LYS A 109 9.13 -13.07 2.31
N MET A 110 10.28 -13.07 1.66
CA MET A 110 10.41 -13.60 0.31
C MET A 110 11.36 -14.77 0.29
N TYR A 111 10.93 -15.81 -0.40
CA TYR A 111 11.66 -17.03 -0.70
C TYR A 111 11.73 -17.17 -2.23
N PRO A 112 12.55 -18.10 -2.77
CA PRO A 112 12.67 -18.27 -4.21
C PRO A 112 11.32 -18.46 -4.91
N GLU A 113 10.41 -19.22 -4.30
CA GLU A 113 9.09 -19.52 -4.88
C GLU A 113 7.91 -18.94 -4.10
N ALA A 114 8.09 -18.70 -2.80
CA ALA A 114 7.01 -18.28 -1.90
C ALA A 114 7.17 -16.82 -1.44
N LYS A 115 6.06 -16.13 -1.24
CA LYS A 115 6.05 -14.79 -0.63
C LYS A 115 4.98 -14.74 0.44
N ILE A 116 5.32 -14.20 1.61
CA ILE A 116 4.41 -14.09 2.74
C ILE A 116 4.39 -12.63 3.18
N PHE A 117 3.19 -12.07 3.26
CA PHE A 117 2.93 -10.72 3.73
C PHE A 117 1.95 -10.78 4.90
N ASP A 118 2.40 -10.37 6.08
CA ASP A 118 1.54 -10.30 7.26
C ASP A 118 1.35 -8.85 7.69
N LEU A 119 0.12 -8.50 8.02
CA LEU A 119 -0.29 -7.24 8.64
C LEU A 119 -0.98 -7.56 9.96
N LYS A 120 -0.58 -6.90 11.03
CA LYS A 120 -1.26 -6.96 12.33
C LYS A 120 -1.41 -5.57 12.91
N LEU A 121 -2.54 -5.33 13.55
CA LEU A 121 -2.85 -4.12 14.28
C LEU A 121 -3.47 -4.52 15.62
N GLY A 122 -2.81 -4.17 16.72
CA GLY A 122 -3.30 -4.47 18.06
C GLY A 122 -4.63 -3.79 18.37
N SER A 123 -4.64 -2.47 18.40
CA SER A 123 -5.86 -1.68 18.60
C SER A 123 -5.78 -0.32 17.91
N TYR A 124 -6.93 0.31 17.71
CA TYR A 124 -7.00 1.66 17.15
C TYR A 124 -8.15 2.46 17.76
N ARG A 125 -8.00 3.78 17.75
CA ARG A 125 -8.97 4.74 18.25
C ARG A 125 -8.93 6.02 17.43
N LEU A 126 -10.11 6.48 17.01
CA LEU A 126 -10.34 7.75 16.34
C LEU A 126 -11.14 8.67 17.26
N LEU A 127 -10.56 9.82 17.61
CA LEU A 127 -11.16 10.85 18.46
C LEU A 127 -11.41 12.11 17.64
N SER A 128 -12.44 12.86 18.00
CA SER A 128 -12.65 14.26 17.62
C SER A 128 -12.68 15.15 18.87
N PRO A 129 -12.66 16.48 18.72
CA PRO A 129 -12.88 17.39 19.85
C PRO A 129 -14.20 17.16 20.59
N TYR A 130 -15.19 16.58 19.92
CA TYR A 130 -16.51 16.33 20.49
C TYR A 130 -16.65 14.94 21.12
N GLY A 131 -15.67 14.05 20.93
CA GLY A 131 -15.64 12.74 21.57
C GLY A 131 -15.08 11.63 20.70
N LEU A 132 -15.26 10.40 21.17
CA LEU A 132 -14.84 9.19 20.47
C LEU A 132 -15.68 8.96 19.22
N LEU A 133 -15.05 8.78 18.07
CA LEU A 133 -15.71 8.48 16.80
C LEU A 133 -15.63 7.00 16.46
N ALA A 134 -14.49 6.36 16.70
CA ALA A 134 -14.33 4.93 16.47
C ALA A 134 -13.29 4.32 17.42
N GLU A 135 -13.48 3.08 17.84
CA GLU A 135 -12.44 2.27 18.46
C GLU A 135 -12.59 0.78 18.14
N SER A 136 -11.48 0.05 18.12
CA SER A 136 -11.51 -1.41 18.07
C SER A 136 -12.09 -1.99 19.36
N ALA A 137 -12.92 -3.03 19.23
CA ALA A 137 -13.43 -3.75 20.39
C ALA A 137 -12.33 -4.51 21.13
N ASP A 138 -11.41 -5.12 20.38
CA ASP A 138 -10.29 -5.85 20.93
C ASP A 138 -9.07 -4.94 21.12
N VAL A 139 -8.33 -5.22 22.19
CA VAL A 139 -7.08 -4.54 22.55
C VAL A 139 -5.85 -5.21 21.91
N VAL A 140 -6.04 -6.44 21.42
CA VAL A 140 -5.01 -7.27 20.77
C VAL A 140 -5.60 -7.83 19.48
N ASP A 141 -4.82 -7.77 18.39
CA ASP A 141 -5.20 -8.32 17.08
C ASP A 141 -6.53 -7.78 16.52
N SER A 142 -6.83 -6.49 16.73
CA SER A 142 -8.00 -5.82 16.16
C SER A 142 -8.15 -6.01 14.64
N PHE A 143 -7.02 -6.16 13.94
CA PHE A 143 -6.95 -6.61 12.56
C PHE A 143 -5.73 -7.50 12.35
N VAL A 144 -5.92 -8.62 11.66
CA VAL A 144 -4.85 -9.51 11.20
C VAL A 144 -5.11 -9.88 9.75
N GLY A 145 -4.15 -9.63 8.87
CA GLY A 145 -4.17 -10.04 7.47
C GLY A 145 -2.90 -10.83 7.15
N ILE A 146 -3.05 -11.99 6.51
CA ILE A 146 -1.94 -12.83 6.06
C ILE A 146 -2.21 -13.20 4.61
N PHE A 147 -1.34 -12.76 3.72
CA PHE A 147 -1.33 -13.16 2.33
C PHE A 147 -0.10 -14.04 2.07
N SER A 148 -0.31 -15.20 1.46
CA SER A 148 0.78 -16.08 1.02
C SER A 148 0.62 -16.41 -0.45
N TYR A 149 1.68 -16.19 -1.22
CA TYR A 149 1.83 -16.67 -2.58
C TYR A 149 2.66 -17.95 -2.55
N LYS A 150 2.16 -19.03 -3.17
CA LYS A 150 2.74 -20.39 -3.13
C LYS A 150 3.18 -20.83 -1.71
N PRO A 151 2.23 -20.96 -0.76
CA PRO A 151 2.55 -21.45 0.59
C PRO A 151 3.27 -22.81 0.54
N PHE A 152 4.23 -23.03 1.44
CA PHE A 152 5.09 -24.21 1.41
C PHE A 152 4.38 -25.54 1.68
N ASP A 153 3.40 -25.50 2.58
CA ASP A 153 2.81 -26.71 3.16
C ASP A 153 1.42 -27.03 2.55
N GLU A 154 0.99 -26.26 1.55
CA GLU A 154 -0.30 -26.39 0.91
C GLU A 154 -0.15 -26.36 -0.61
N GLN A 155 -0.89 -27.20 -1.34
CA GLN A 155 -0.90 -27.17 -2.81
C GLN A 155 -1.79 -26.02 -3.32
N LEU A 156 -1.50 -24.80 -2.90
CA LEU A 156 -2.21 -23.59 -3.31
C LEU A 156 -1.27 -22.68 -4.12
N ASP A 157 -1.84 -21.99 -5.09
CA ASP A 157 -1.19 -20.90 -5.80
C ASP A 157 -1.11 -19.66 -4.90
N TRP A 158 -2.13 -19.41 -4.08
CA TRP A 158 -2.15 -18.35 -3.08
C TRP A 158 -3.21 -18.58 -1.99
N SER A 159 -3.02 -17.92 -0.85
CA SER A 159 -3.98 -17.88 0.25
C SER A 159 -4.10 -16.49 0.86
N LEU A 160 -5.30 -16.13 1.29
CA LEU A 160 -5.57 -14.91 2.05
C LEU A 160 -6.39 -15.24 3.30
N THR A 161 -5.82 -14.93 4.47
CA THR A 161 -6.54 -14.96 5.74
C THR A 161 -6.69 -13.54 6.26
N ALA A 162 -7.91 -13.11 6.58
CA ALA A 162 -8.16 -11.81 7.18
C ALA A 162 -9.14 -11.93 8.35
N LYS A 163 -8.78 -11.33 9.48
CA LYS A 163 -9.64 -11.26 10.66
C LYS A 163 -9.71 -9.83 11.14
N ALA A 164 -10.91 -9.39 11.49
CA ALA A 164 -11.11 -8.07 12.09
C ALA A 164 -12.10 -8.17 13.26
N SER A 165 -11.70 -7.62 14.40
CA SER A 165 -12.58 -7.42 15.55
C SER A 165 -13.66 -6.37 15.23
N PRO A 166 -14.80 -6.39 15.95
CA PRO A 166 -15.80 -5.35 15.79
C PRO A 166 -15.21 -3.94 15.99
N CYS A 167 -15.62 -2.99 15.15
CA CYS A 167 -15.33 -1.57 15.36
C CYS A 167 -16.54 -0.89 15.98
N TYR A 168 -16.39 -0.29 17.17
CA TYR A 168 -17.43 0.54 17.76
C TYR A 168 -17.33 1.95 17.20
N ILE A 169 -18.37 2.40 16.52
CA ILE A 169 -18.45 3.74 15.92
C ILE A 169 -19.50 4.54 16.68
N THR A 170 -19.19 5.79 17.03
CA THR A 170 -20.17 6.76 17.52
C THR A 170 -20.35 7.85 16.47
N TYR A 171 -21.56 7.97 15.94
CA TYR A 171 -21.89 9.00 14.96
C TYR A 171 -22.11 10.35 15.66
N LEU A 172 -21.07 11.18 15.71
CA LEU A 172 -21.16 12.57 16.16
C LEU A 172 -21.29 13.47 14.94
N LYS A 173 -22.52 13.91 14.64
CA LYS A 173 -22.85 14.67 13.43
C LYS A 173 -21.88 15.82 13.16
N ASP A 174 -21.63 16.67 14.14
CA ASP A 174 -20.79 17.86 13.96
C ASP A 174 -19.33 17.49 13.64
N SER A 175 -18.79 16.43 14.26
CA SER A 175 -17.45 15.93 13.95
C SER A 175 -17.38 15.34 12.54
N ILE A 176 -18.36 14.53 12.16
CA ILE A 176 -18.42 13.93 10.83
C ILE A 176 -18.58 15.02 9.77
N ASP A 177 -19.43 16.00 9.98
CA ASP A 177 -19.63 17.12 9.07
C ASP A 177 -18.35 17.96 8.89
N GLN A 178 -17.60 18.20 9.97
CA GLN A 178 -16.30 18.89 9.91
C GLN A 178 -15.25 18.09 9.15
N ILE A 179 -15.12 16.79 9.44
CA ILE A 179 -14.17 15.91 8.73
C ILE A 179 -14.54 15.82 7.24
N VAL A 180 -15.83 15.65 6.93
CA VAL A 180 -16.33 15.65 5.54
C VAL A 180 -16.10 17.01 4.89
N GLY A 181 -16.29 18.10 5.63
CA GLY A 181 -16.00 19.47 5.20
C GLY A 181 -14.55 19.65 4.80
N PHE A 182 -13.60 19.19 5.63
CA PHE A 182 -12.16 19.23 5.37
C PHE A 182 -11.78 18.58 4.04
N PHE A 183 -12.28 17.36 3.79
CA PHE A 183 -11.98 16.65 2.54
C PHE A 183 -12.72 17.26 1.32
N LYS A 184 -13.75 18.09 1.53
CA LYS A 184 -14.44 18.83 0.48
C LYS A 184 -13.88 20.23 0.23
N SER A 185 -13.24 20.86 1.22
CA SER A 185 -12.87 22.28 1.21
C SER A 185 -11.55 22.61 0.51
N SER A 186 -10.87 21.64 -0.11
CA SER A 186 -9.67 21.91 -0.90
C SER A 186 -10.01 22.79 -2.13
N PRO A 187 -9.54 24.06 -2.21
CA PRO A 187 -9.90 24.98 -3.31
C PRO A 187 -9.26 24.61 -4.65
N THR A 188 -8.38 23.59 -4.67
CA THR A 188 -7.53 23.26 -5.82
C THR A 188 -8.03 22.06 -6.62
N ILE A 189 -9.11 21.41 -6.19
CA ILE A 189 -9.75 20.40 -7.01
C ILE A 189 -10.77 21.14 -7.87
N SER A 190 -10.33 21.60 -9.05
CA SER A 190 -11.23 21.99 -10.14
C SER A 190 -12.37 20.97 -10.21
N GLN A 191 -13.64 21.37 -10.36
CA GLN A 191 -14.74 20.40 -10.53
C GLN A 191 -14.41 19.34 -11.58
N ASN A 192 -13.59 19.68 -12.58
CA ASN A 192 -13.02 18.74 -13.54
C ASN A 192 -12.05 17.73 -12.90
N LEU A 193 -11.11 18.16 -12.05
CA LEU A 193 -10.21 17.25 -11.33
C LEU A 193 -10.97 16.37 -10.33
N ALA A 194 -12.06 16.86 -9.71
CA ALA A 194 -12.90 16.07 -8.81
C ALA A 194 -13.70 15.02 -9.59
N LEU A 195 -14.27 15.39 -10.73
CA LEU A 195 -14.99 14.49 -11.62
C LEU A 195 -14.04 13.51 -12.30
N GLU A 196 -12.86 13.94 -12.73
CA GLU A 196 -11.81 13.08 -13.28
C GLU A 196 -11.22 12.17 -12.22
N THR A 197 -11.06 12.62 -10.97
CA THR A 197 -10.59 11.76 -9.87
C THR A 197 -11.70 10.82 -9.42
N ALA A 198 -12.96 11.26 -9.36
CA ALA A 198 -14.09 10.37 -9.07
C ALA A 198 -14.30 9.37 -10.20
N ALA A 199 -14.17 9.77 -11.46
CA ALA A 199 -14.20 8.89 -12.61
C ALA A 199 -12.98 7.99 -12.66
N ALA A 200 -11.78 8.46 -12.31
CA ALA A 200 -10.58 7.64 -12.22
C ALA A 200 -10.65 6.68 -11.04
N VAL A 201 -11.21 7.08 -9.89
CA VAL A 201 -11.46 6.21 -8.73
C VAL A 201 -12.57 5.21 -9.07
N GLN A 202 -13.62 5.62 -9.77
CA GLN A 202 -14.68 4.73 -10.22
C GLN A 202 -14.17 3.77 -11.29
N MET A 203 -13.40 4.25 -12.26
CA MET A 203 -12.77 3.45 -13.30
C MET A 203 -11.70 2.53 -12.70
N THR A 204 -10.92 2.98 -11.71
CA THR A 204 -9.94 2.12 -11.00
C THR A 204 -10.64 1.17 -10.04
N LEU A 205 -11.75 1.53 -9.40
CA LEU A 205 -12.55 0.60 -8.59
C LEU A 205 -13.29 -0.39 -9.47
N ASP A 206 -13.80 0.04 -10.61
CA ASP A 206 -14.44 -0.83 -11.60
C ASP A 206 -13.39 -1.65 -12.34
N GLU A 207 -12.18 -1.16 -12.53
CA GLU A 207 -11.04 -1.90 -13.08
C GLU A 207 -10.44 -2.81 -12.03
N VAL A 208 -10.34 -2.43 -10.76
CA VAL A 208 -9.93 -3.31 -9.66
C VAL A 208 -11.01 -4.33 -9.39
N LYS A 209 -12.29 -3.98 -9.45
CA LYS A 209 -13.42 -4.90 -9.34
C LYS A 209 -13.50 -5.80 -10.55
N ARG A 210 -13.32 -5.27 -11.77
CA ARG A 210 -13.30 -6.07 -13.00
C ARG A 210 -12.04 -6.89 -13.09
N THR A 211 -10.89 -6.43 -12.61
CA THR A 211 -9.63 -7.18 -12.55
C THR A 211 -9.69 -8.17 -11.42
N ALA A 212 -10.30 -7.88 -10.28
CA ALA A 212 -10.57 -8.84 -9.23
C ALA A 212 -11.61 -9.86 -9.71
N GLN A 213 -12.66 -9.45 -10.40
CA GLN A 213 -13.66 -10.35 -10.99
C GLN A 213 -13.08 -11.14 -12.17
N GLN A 214 -12.20 -10.57 -12.98
CA GLN A 214 -11.57 -11.22 -14.13
C GLN A 214 -10.39 -12.08 -13.68
N GLN A 215 -9.64 -11.68 -12.65
CA GLN A 215 -8.64 -12.52 -12.01
C GLN A 215 -9.38 -13.62 -11.29
N MET A 216 -10.37 -13.36 -10.43
CA MET A 216 -11.23 -14.39 -9.85
C MET A 216 -11.84 -15.28 -10.94
N THR A 217 -12.39 -14.76 -12.04
CA THR A 217 -12.96 -15.58 -13.12
C THR A 217 -11.90 -16.28 -13.99
N ARG A 218 -10.70 -15.73 -14.18
CA ARG A 218 -9.58 -16.38 -14.90
C ARG A 218 -8.90 -17.44 -14.04
N VAL A 219 -8.70 -17.15 -12.76
CA VAL A 219 -8.21 -18.01 -11.66
C VAL A 219 -9.24 -19.08 -11.29
N LEU A 220 -10.53 -18.88 -11.60
CA LEU A 220 -11.57 -19.92 -11.52
C LEU A 220 -11.74 -20.69 -12.85
N LYS A 221 -11.26 -20.15 -13.98
CA LYS A 221 -11.33 -20.80 -15.31
C LYS A 221 -10.14 -21.70 -15.58
N ASP A 222 -8.94 -21.26 -15.21
CA ASP A 222 -7.85 -22.17 -14.88
C ASP A 222 -8.12 -22.69 -13.48
N GLN A 223 -7.86 -23.96 -13.19
CA GLN A 223 -8.20 -24.59 -11.93
C GLN A 223 -7.22 -24.14 -10.81
N SER A 224 -7.18 -22.84 -10.49
CA SER A 224 -6.26 -22.31 -9.49
C SER A 224 -6.68 -22.80 -8.12
N ARG A 225 -5.70 -23.32 -7.40
CA ARG A 225 -5.89 -23.83 -6.05
C ARG A 225 -5.66 -22.67 -5.11
N PHE A 226 -6.72 -22.09 -4.53
CA PHE A 226 -6.57 -20.96 -3.61
C PHE A 226 -7.41 -21.14 -2.36
N SER A 227 -7.02 -20.43 -1.30
CA SER A 227 -7.77 -20.41 -0.04
C SER A 227 -8.05 -18.98 0.40
N LEU A 228 -9.31 -18.70 0.72
CA LEU A 228 -9.76 -17.44 1.27
C LEU A 228 -10.47 -17.72 2.59
N ASN A 229 -9.94 -17.16 3.69
CA ASN A 229 -10.48 -17.31 5.03
C ASN A 229 -10.64 -15.93 5.68
N MET A 230 -11.82 -15.36 5.54
CA MET A 230 -12.16 -14.04 6.08
C MET A 230 -13.18 -14.18 7.22
N ASP A 231 -12.90 -13.55 8.35
CA ASP A 231 -13.80 -13.43 9.52
C ASP A 231 -13.74 -11.98 10.02
N ILE A 232 -14.59 -11.13 9.43
CA ILE A 232 -14.55 -9.68 9.58
C ILE A 232 -15.85 -9.26 10.25
N ALA A 233 -15.77 -8.97 11.55
CA ALA A 233 -16.90 -8.40 12.27
C ALA A 233 -17.22 -7.02 11.70
N ALA A 234 -18.48 -6.80 11.33
CA ALA A 234 -18.90 -5.52 10.78
C ALA A 234 -18.93 -4.45 11.89
N PRO A 235 -18.83 -3.16 11.53
CA PRO A 235 -18.91 -2.09 12.51
C PRO A 235 -20.24 -2.06 13.25
N LYS A 236 -20.20 -1.65 14.53
CA LYS A 236 -21.36 -1.41 15.38
C LYS A 236 -21.51 0.09 15.62
N ILE A 237 -22.58 0.67 15.10
CA ILE A 237 -22.74 2.12 15.06
C ILE A 237 -23.73 2.57 16.12
N THR A 238 -23.29 3.46 17.00
CA THR A 238 -24.12 4.16 17.98
C THR A 238 -24.44 5.56 17.46
N VAL A 239 -25.72 5.87 17.32
CA VAL A 239 -26.21 7.21 16.99
C VAL A 239 -26.87 7.79 18.24
N PRO A 240 -26.25 8.79 18.90
CA PRO A 240 -26.89 9.51 19.99
C PRO A 240 -28.17 10.21 19.50
N THR A 241 -29.23 10.15 20.29
CA THR A 241 -30.51 10.78 19.97
C THR A 241 -30.93 11.72 21.08
N LYS A 242 -31.65 12.79 20.74
CA LYS A 242 -32.20 13.73 21.73
C LYS A 242 -33.54 13.27 22.31
N PHE A 243 -34.00 12.07 21.96
CA PHE A 243 -35.25 11.51 22.45
C PHE A 243 -35.07 11.07 23.91
N ARG A 244 -35.98 11.52 24.78
CA ARG A 244 -35.97 11.22 26.22
C ARG A 244 -37.32 10.63 26.63
N PRO A 245 -37.47 9.30 26.66
CA PRO A 245 -38.74 8.66 27.01
C PRO A 245 -39.13 8.83 28.49
N ASP A 246 -38.15 9.13 29.35
CA ASP A 246 -38.31 9.36 30.79
C ASP A 246 -38.02 10.82 31.20
N ASP A 247 -37.97 11.74 30.23
CA ASP A 247 -37.59 13.16 30.37
C ASP A 247 -36.19 13.44 30.95
N VAL A 248 -35.41 12.41 31.30
CA VAL A 248 -34.12 12.54 31.99
C VAL A 248 -32.97 12.01 31.13
N HIS A 249 -33.11 10.83 30.53
CA HIS A 249 -32.03 10.14 29.83
C HIS A 249 -32.23 10.17 28.31
N GLU A 250 -31.18 10.58 27.60
CA GLU A 250 -31.13 10.49 26.15
C GLU A 250 -31.00 9.04 25.69
N THR A 251 -31.80 8.66 24.70
CA THR A 251 -31.68 7.34 24.07
C THR A 251 -30.57 7.31 23.02
N LYS A 252 -30.14 6.10 22.67
CA LYS A 252 -29.17 5.84 21.61
C LYS A 252 -29.74 4.81 20.65
N LEU A 253 -29.58 5.02 19.34
CA LEU A 253 -29.85 4.01 18.33
C LEU A 253 -28.57 3.22 18.09
N LEU A 254 -28.66 1.90 18.24
CA LEU A 254 -27.56 0.97 17.95
C LEU A 254 -27.85 0.23 16.65
N LEU A 255 -26.91 0.24 15.73
CA LEU A 255 -26.93 -0.51 14.49
C LEU A 255 -25.84 -1.57 14.54
N ASP A 256 -26.23 -2.85 14.54
CA ASP A 256 -25.31 -3.98 14.41
C ASP A 256 -25.36 -4.47 12.96
N LEU A 257 -24.23 -4.36 12.26
CA LEU A 257 -24.12 -4.70 10.83
C LEU A 257 -23.75 -6.19 10.61
N GLY A 258 -23.61 -6.97 11.68
CA GLY A 258 -23.38 -8.41 11.61
C GLY A 258 -21.91 -8.82 11.48
N ASN A 259 -21.66 -9.96 10.84
CA ASN A 259 -20.32 -10.52 10.64
C ASN A 259 -20.20 -11.06 9.22
N LEU A 260 -19.09 -10.74 8.54
CA LEU A 260 -18.75 -11.32 7.25
C LEU A 260 -17.81 -12.51 7.47
N VAL A 261 -18.32 -13.72 7.20
CA VAL A 261 -17.51 -14.93 7.15
C VAL A 261 -17.48 -15.46 5.73
N LEU A 262 -16.28 -15.63 5.18
CA LEU A 262 -16.06 -16.25 3.88
C LEU A 262 -14.94 -17.28 3.99
N ARG A 263 -15.25 -18.53 3.63
CA ARG A 263 -14.31 -19.64 3.60
C ARG A 263 -14.45 -20.37 2.27
N THR A 264 -13.36 -20.57 1.57
CA THR A 264 -13.32 -21.48 0.41
C THR A 264 -12.86 -22.86 0.87
N GLU A 265 -13.52 -23.90 0.36
CA GLU A 265 -13.14 -25.31 0.55
C GLU A 265 -12.08 -25.75 -0.48
#